data_AF-A0A7C2AW76-F1
#
_entry.id   AF-A0A7C2AW76-F1
#
_cell.length_a   1.000
_cell.length_b   1.000
_cell.length_c   1.000
_cell.angle_alpha   90.00
_cell.angle_beta   90.00
_cell.angle_gamma   90.00
#
_symmetry.space_group_name_H-M   'P 1'
#
loop_
_entity.id
_entity.type
_entity.pdbx_description
1 polymer ?
#
loop_
_entity_poly.entity_id
_entity_poly.type
_entity_poly.pdbx_seq_one_letter_code
_entity_poly.pdbx_strand_id
1 'polypeptide(L)'
;MLDTLKQSINDLHKVDRPRLEDECDALLARIEQARTEGTLTAEQATQLFYDVRNERSRCFRSGSQRRMGNPAATVRSRDSVGMSRMLI
;
A
#
# COMPACT_ATOMS: atom_id res chain seq x y z
N MET A 1 0.64 11.08 19.40
CA MET A 1 0.74 11.85 18.13
C MET A 1 1.71 11.21 17.15
N LEU A 2 3.00 11.08 17.49
CA LEU A 2 4.01 10.47 16.62
C LEU A 2 3.62 9.07 16.13
N ASP A 3 3.18 8.18 17.01
CA ASP A 3 2.77 6.82 16.62
C ASP A 3 1.56 6.80 15.69
N THR A 4 0.62 7.72 15.89
CA THR A 4 -0.56 7.89 15.02
C THR A 4 -0.15 8.32 13.61
N LEU A 5 0.81 9.24 13.50
CA LEU A 5 1.35 9.68 12.20
C LEU A 5 2.08 8.54 11.50
N LYS A 6 2.92 7.79 12.21
CA LYS A 6 3.59 6.59 11.68
C LYS A 6 2.61 5.54 11.19
N GLN A 7 1.55 5.29 11.98
CA GLN A 7 0.49 4.36 11.58
C GLN A 7 -0.24 4.84 10.32
N SER A 8 -0.57 6.14 10.26
CA SER A 8 -1.25 6.73 9.09
C SER A 8 -0.38 6.66 7.82
N ILE A 9 0.94 6.86 7.95
CA ILE A 9 1.89 6.66 6.85
C ILE A 9 1.86 5.21 6.39
N ASN A 10 1.98 4.26 7.33
CA ASN A 10 1.89 2.84 6.98
C ASN A 10 0.58 2.52 6.28
N ASP A 11 -0.54 3.12 6.64
CA ASP A 11 -1.84 2.85 6.04
C ASP A 11 -2.02 3.45 4.63
N LEU A 12 -1.08 4.24 4.11
CA LEU A 12 -1.12 4.76 2.73
C LEU A 12 -1.22 3.65 1.68
N HIS A 13 -0.67 2.46 1.93
CA HIS A 13 -0.79 1.33 0.99
C HIS A 13 -2.24 0.82 0.83
N LYS A 14 -3.15 1.22 1.72
CA LYS A 14 -4.58 0.88 1.67
C LYS A 14 -5.39 1.91 0.89
N VAL A 15 -4.83 3.09 0.63
CA VAL A 15 -5.49 4.18 -0.09
C VAL A 15 -5.51 3.88 -1.59
N ASP A 16 -6.65 4.17 -2.22
CA ASP A 16 -6.78 4.06 -3.66
C ASP A 16 -5.83 5.02 -4.39
N ARG A 17 -5.21 4.55 -5.46
CA ARG A 17 -4.20 5.30 -6.22
C ARG A 17 -4.63 6.72 -6.63
N PRO A 18 -5.88 6.98 -7.08
CA PRO A 18 -6.32 8.33 -7.42
C PRO A 18 -6.32 9.31 -6.23
N ARG A 19 -6.45 8.80 -5.00
CA ARG A 19 -6.48 9.59 -3.77
C ARG A 19 -5.15 9.63 -3.04
N LEU A 20 -4.17 8.84 -3.47
CA LEU A 20 -2.90 8.66 -2.77
C LEU A 20 -2.12 9.98 -2.63
N GLU A 21 -2.13 10.82 -3.66
CA GLU A 21 -1.43 12.12 -3.64
C GLU A 21 -2.07 13.06 -2.62
N ASP A 22 -3.41 13.19 -2.64
CA ASP A 22 -4.16 14.01 -1.69
C ASP A 22 -3.94 13.57 -0.23
N GLU A 23 -3.96 12.25 0.03
CA GLU A 23 -3.72 11.73 1.39
C GLU A 23 -2.28 11.94 1.84
N CYS A 24 -1.30 11.88 0.92
CA CYS A 24 0.09 12.22 1.24
C CYS A 24 0.22 13.69 1.61
N ASP A 25 -0.36 14.60 0.83
CA ASP A 25 -0.30 16.04 1.09
C ASP A 25 -1.00 16.40 2.41
N ALA A 26 -2.14 15.78 2.70
CA ALA A 26 -2.81 15.92 3.98
C ALA A 26 -1.93 15.44 5.16
N LEU A 27 -1.19 14.34 5.01
CA LEU A 27 -0.24 13.89 6.04
C LEU A 27 0.94 14.84 6.22
N LEU A 28 1.50 15.36 5.12
CA LEU A 28 2.58 16.35 5.18
C LEU A 28 2.13 17.61 5.94
N ALA A 29 0.91 18.10 5.67
CA ALA A 29 0.34 19.24 6.37
C ALA A 29 0.17 18.97 7.87
N ARG A 30 -0.32 17.78 8.26
CA ARG A 30 -0.45 17.40 9.69
C ARG A 30 0.90 17.28 10.40
N ILE A 31 1.92 16.76 9.72
CA ILE A 31 3.29 16.68 10.27
C ILE A 31 3.85 18.09 10.50
N GLU A 32 3.69 18.97 9.53
CA GLU A 32 4.15 20.37 9.60
C GLU A 32 3.43 21.15 10.71
N GLN A 33 2.12 20.96 10.85
CA GLN A 33 1.35 21.52 11.95
C GLN A 33 1.85 21.01 13.30
N ALA A 34 2.01 19.70 13.46
CA ALA A 34 2.48 19.11 14.71
C ALA A 34 3.91 19.55 15.07
N ARG A 35 4.76 19.85 14.08
CA ARG A 35 6.07 20.48 14.29
C ARG A 35 5.94 21.90 14.80
N THR A 36 5.10 22.71 14.15
CA THR A 36 4.86 24.11 14.52
C THR A 36 4.27 24.23 15.93
N GLU A 37 3.40 23.30 16.31
CA GLU A 37 2.82 23.21 17.66
C GLU A 37 3.78 22.65 18.72
N GLY A 38 5.00 22.26 18.33
CA GLY A 38 6.01 21.70 19.23
C GLY A 38 5.73 20.27 19.70
N THR A 39 4.72 19.60 19.11
CA THR A 39 4.39 18.21 19.41
C THR A 39 5.37 17.22 18.76
N LEU A 40 6.06 17.66 17.70
CA LEU A 40 7.17 16.95 17.07
C LEU A 40 8.43 17.82 17.07
N THR A 41 9.59 17.19 17.26
CA THR A 41 10.86 17.87 16.99
C THR A 41 11.09 18.05 15.49
N ALA A 42 12.01 18.94 15.11
CA ALA A 42 12.38 19.16 13.72
C ALA A 42 12.92 17.88 13.06
N GLU A 43 13.69 17.09 13.81
CA GLU A 43 14.26 15.82 13.34
C GLU A 43 13.16 14.77 13.12
N GLN A 44 12.21 14.66 14.06
CA GLN A 44 11.08 13.75 13.92
C GLN A 44 10.21 14.11 12.71
N ALA A 45 9.89 15.39 12.52
CA ALA A 45 9.13 15.86 11.37
C ALA A 45 9.86 15.58 10.05
N THR A 46 11.17 15.83 10.01
CA THR A 46 12.01 15.55 8.84
C THR A 46 11.99 14.06 8.48
N GLN A 47 12.13 13.17 9.47
CA GLN A 47 12.06 11.74 9.24
C GLN A 47 10.68 11.32 8.69
N LEU A 48 9.59 11.84 9.27
CA LEU A 48 8.24 11.53 8.80
C LEU A 48 7.99 12.01 7.36
N PHE A 49 8.55 13.16 6.96
CA PHE A 49 8.49 13.62 5.57
C PHE A 49 9.18 12.65 4.60
N TYR A 50 10.33 12.09 4.99
CA TYR A 50 10.98 11.05 4.20
C TYR A 50 10.14 9.77 4.12
N ASP A 51 9.55 9.35 5.25
CA ASP A 51 8.74 8.14 5.33
C ASP A 51 7.48 8.25 4.44
N VAL A 52 6.78 9.39 4.44
CA VAL A 52 5.63 9.65 3.54
C VAL A 52 6.05 9.49 2.07
N ARG A 53 7.16 10.12 1.66
CA ARG A 53 7.63 10.07 0.27
C ARG A 53 8.05 8.65 -0.14
N ASN A 54 8.67 7.93 0.77
CA ASN A 54 9.10 6.56 0.55
C ASN A 54 7.88 5.63 0.40
N GLU A 55 6.89 5.74 1.27
CA GLU A 55 5.69 4.92 1.21
C GLU A 55 4.86 5.22 -0.04
N ARG A 56 4.75 6.49 -0.43
CA ARG A 56 4.18 6.88 -1.73
C ARG A 56 4.86 6.17 -2.90
N SER A 57 6.21 6.17 -2.92
CA SER A 57 7.01 5.48 -3.94
C SER A 57 6.72 3.97 -3.96
N ARG A 58 6.61 3.33 -2.78
CA ARG A 58 6.25 1.92 -2.64
C ARG A 58 4.86 1.62 -3.21
N CYS A 59 3.86 2.44 -2.88
CA CYS A 59 2.50 2.30 -3.39
C CYS A 59 2.45 2.31 -4.93
N PHE A 60 3.22 3.19 -5.58
CA PHE A 60 3.31 3.24 -7.04
C PHE A 60 4.01 2.01 -7.65
N ARG A 61 5.06 1.49 -6.99
CA ARG A 61 5.75 0.27 -7.42
C ARG A 61 4.86 -0.97 -7.26
N SER A 62 4.20 -1.13 -6.13
CA SER A 62 3.28 -2.26 -5.87
C SER A 62 2.03 -2.22 -6.76
N GLY A 63 1.52 -1.02 -7.08
CA GLY A 63 0.43 -0.86 -8.05
C GLY A 63 0.83 -1.26 -9.49
N SER A 64 2.10 -1.07 -9.86
CA SER A 64 2.64 -1.57 -11.13
C SER A 64 2.70 -3.10 -11.18
N GLN A 65 2.98 -3.75 -10.04
CA GLN A 65 3.05 -5.20 -9.93
C GLN A 65 1.66 -5.86 -9.95
N ARG A 66 0.64 -5.24 -9.35
CA ARG A 66 -0.76 -5.73 -9.45
C ARG A 66 -1.34 -5.63 -10.85
N ARG A 67 -1.00 -4.59 -11.62
CA ARG A 67 -1.44 -4.46 -13.02
C ARG A 67 -0.72 -5.41 -13.98
N MET A 68 0.47 -5.90 -13.61
CA MET A 68 1.24 -6.89 -14.37
C MET A 68 1.11 -8.31 -13.79
N GLY A 69 0.18 -8.51 -12.85
CA GLY A 69 -0.13 -9.78 -12.20
C GLY A 69 -1.22 -10.57 -12.95
N ASN A 70 -0.81 -11.22 -14.04
CA ASN A 70 -1.31 -12.51 -14.52
C ASN A 70 -2.81 -12.67 -14.95
N PRO A 71 -3.13 -12.64 -16.26
CA PRO A 71 -4.39 -13.20 -16.77
C PRO A 71 -4.42 -14.74 -16.85
N ALA A 72 -3.34 -15.47 -16.51
CA ALA A 72 -3.24 -16.92 -16.70
C ALA A 72 -3.62 -17.78 -15.48
N ALA A 73 -4.20 -17.22 -14.42
CA ALA A 73 -4.60 -17.98 -13.23
C ALA A 73 -6.03 -18.58 -13.30
N THR A 74 -6.60 -18.71 -14.51
CA THR A 74 -7.91 -19.35 -14.72
C THR A 74 -7.84 -20.56 -15.65
N VAL A 75 -6.76 -21.36 -15.59
CA VAL A 75 -6.85 -22.76 -16.05
C VAL A 75 -7.43 -23.57 -14.90
N ARG A 76 -8.75 -23.83 -14.99
CA ARG A 76 -9.42 -24.91 -14.27
C ARG A 76 -8.70 -26.22 -14.61
N SER A 77 -7.75 -26.63 -13.77
CA SER A 77 -7.31 -28.01 -13.75
C SER A 77 -8.35 -28.82 -12.99
N ARG A 78 -9.29 -29.43 -13.72
CA ARG A 78 -10.19 -30.45 -13.17
C ARG A 78 -10.54 -31.48 -14.24
N ASP A 79 -9.51 -32.04 -14.87
CA ASP A 79 -9.64 -33.33 -15.54
C ASP A 79 -9.42 -34.42 -14.50
N SER A 80 -10.52 -34.90 -13.93
CA SER A 80 -10.57 -36.12 -13.13
C SER A 80 -11.96 -36.73 -13.20
N VAL A 81 -12.39 -37.19 -14.38
CA VAL A 81 -13.41 -38.26 -14.49
C VAL A 81 -13.15 -39.05 -15.77
N GLY A 82 -12.53 -40.23 -15.63
CA GLY A 82 -12.26 -41.12 -16.75
C GLY A 82 -11.89 -42.55 -16.33
N MET A 83 -12.38 -43.02 -15.18
CA MET A 83 -12.35 -44.45 -14.83
C MET A 83 -13.74 -45.02 -15.09
N SER A 84 -14.00 -45.39 -16.35
CA SER A 84 -15.15 -46.21 -16.73
C SER A 84 -14.72 -47.67 -16.89
N ARG A 85 -15.17 -48.45 -15.91
CA ARG A 85 -15.62 -49.86 -15.90
C ARG A 85 -15.19 -50.83 -17.03
N MET A 86 -14.66 -51.97 -16.56
CA MET A 86 -14.82 -53.36 -17.02
C MET A 86 -15.73 -53.62 -18.22
N LEU A 87 -15.30 -54.49 -19.14
CA LEU A 87 -16.11 -55.56 -19.73
C LEU A 87 -15.20 -56.72 -20.20
N ILE A 88 -15.44 -57.90 -19.57
CA ILE A 88 -15.36 -59.31 -20.02
C ILE A 88 -14.05 -59.81 -20.66
#